data_AF-A0A7Y9LBV2-F1
#
_entry.id   AF-A0A7Y9LBV2-F1
#
_cell.length_a   1.000
_cell.length_b   1.000
_cell.length_c   1.000
_cell.angle_alpha   90.00
_cell.angle_beta   90.00
_cell.angle_gamma   90.00
#
_symmetry.space_group_name_H-M   'P 1'
#
loop_
_entity.id
_entity.type
_entity.pdbx_description
1 polymer ?
#
loop_
_entity_poly.entity_id
_entity_poly.type
_entity_poly.pdbx_seq_one_letter_code
_entity_poly.pdbx_strand_id
1 'polypeptide(L)'
;MSGVGLPVLVALAVIGLAGGIGITAVGPGGVLPTIGLFALTGLSPAQVAGTAIVTHVATGALGTTAYTRSGQLREPATRRIALILAGTALLGTPLGVLAGTAVSRHAFAVVLGLVVAAAAGLVWWRARSPHAALLLNPPTSLIVALGLGVSTLMAHSASWYR
;
A
#
# COMPACT_ATOMS: atom_id res chain seq x y z
N MET A 1 -22.40 11.95 13.80
CA MET A 1 -22.46 11.40 12.43
C MET A 1 -21.96 12.51 11.52
N SER A 2 -20.77 12.36 10.96
CA SER A 2 -20.02 13.44 10.31
C SER A 2 -20.82 14.04 9.14
N GLY A 3 -20.92 15.37 9.11
CA GLY A 3 -21.55 16.16 8.03
C GLY A 3 -20.75 16.11 6.72
N VAL A 4 -20.53 14.90 6.19
CA VAL A 4 -19.89 14.67 4.91
C VAL A 4 -20.97 14.78 3.84
N GLY A 5 -20.87 15.80 2.99
CA GLY A 5 -21.84 16.01 1.91
C GLY A 5 -21.89 14.81 0.95
N LEU A 6 -23.08 14.54 0.41
CA LEU A 6 -23.32 13.48 -0.58
C LEU A 6 -22.28 13.45 -1.72
N PRO A 7 -21.82 14.59 -2.28
CA PRO A 7 -20.81 14.57 -3.34
C PRO A 7 -19.48 13.94 -2.89
N VAL A 8 -19.06 14.16 -1.65
CA VAL A 8 -17.82 13.59 -1.09
C VAL A 8 -17.97 12.09 -0.91
N LEU A 9 -19.14 11.62 -0.46
CA LEU A 9 -19.42 10.19 -0.33
C LEU A 9 -19.37 9.48 -1.69
N VAL A 10 -19.97 10.08 -2.72
CA VAL A 10 -19.92 9.54 -4.10
C VAL A 10 -18.48 9.50 -4.59
N ALA A 11 -17.70 10.57 -4.40
CA ALA A 11 -16.29 10.60 -4.78
C ALA A 11 -15.48 9.52 -4.06
N LEU A 12 -15.67 9.35 -2.75
CA LEU A 12 -15.00 8.30 -1.97
C LEU A 12 -15.41 6.90 -2.43
N ALA A 13 -16.67 6.69 -2.82
CA ALA A 13 -17.13 5.41 -3.37
C ALA A 13 -16.47 5.11 -4.71
N VAL A 14 -16.38 6.09 -5.61
CA VAL A 14 -15.72 5.93 -6.92
C VAL A 14 -14.22 5.68 -6.75
N ILE A 15 -13.54 6.44 -5.88
CA ILE A 15 -12.12 6.25 -5.57
C ILE A 15 -11.90 4.89 -4.89
N GLY A 16 -12.79 4.48 -4.00
CA GLY A 16 -12.80 3.17 -3.36
C GLY A 16 -12.89 2.03 -4.36
N LEU A 17 -13.82 2.14 -5.30
CA LEU A 17 -14.02 1.17 -6.39
C LEU A 17 -12.78 1.09 -7.29
N ALA A 18 -12.28 2.24 -7.76
CA ALA A 18 -11.07 2.31 -8.57
C ALA A 18 -9.85 1.77 -7.82
N GLY A 19 -9.74 2.06 -6.52
CA GLY A 19 -8.73 1.51 -5.63
C GLY A 19 -8.81 -0.01 -5.55
N GLY A 20 -10.01 -0.57 -5.36
CA GLY A 20 -10.23 -2.02 -5.35
C GLY A 20 -9.80 -2.69 -6.66
N ILE A 21 -10.18 -2.12 -7.81
CA ILE A 21 -9.74 -2.59 -9.13
C ILE A 21 -8.21 -2.50 -9.25
N GLY A 22 -7.60 -1.41 -8.80
CA GLY A 22 -6.15 -1.24 -8.82
C GLY A 22 -5.41 -2.26 -7.94
N ILE A 23 -5.95 -2.61 -6.77
CA ILE A 23 -5.34 -3.62 -5.89
C ILE A 23 -5.33 -4.97 -6.60
N THR A 24 -6.45 -5.36 -7.22
CA THR A 24 -6.58 -6.68 -7.84
C THR A 24 -5.85 -6.77 -9.18
N ALA A 25 -5.81 -5.69 -9.97
CA ALA A 25 -5.22 -5.70 -11.31
C ALA A 25 -3.69 -5.52 -11.30
N VAL A 26 -3.17 -4.65 -10.44
CA VAL A 26 -1.73 -4.28 -10.45
C VAL A 26 -1.06 -4.34 -9.08
N GLY A 27 -1.82 -4.39 -7.98
CA GLY A 27 -1.30 -4.45 -6.61
C GLY A 27 -1.42 -3.15 -5.81
N PRO A 28 -0.87 -2.00 -6.26
CA PRO A 28 -0.76 -0.80 -5.42
C PRO A 28 -2.05 0.03 -5.31
N GLY A 29 -3.23 -0.46 -5.74
CA GLY A 29 -4.46 0.35 -5.77
C GLY A 29 -4.97 0.85 -4.41
N GLY A 30 -4.51 0.26 -3.29
CA GLY A 30 -4.94 0.63 -1.94
C GLY A 30 -4.51 2.01 -1.49
N VAL A 31 -3.60 2.65 -2.24
CA VAL A 31 -3.22 4.04 -2.01
C VAL A 31 -4.31 5.02 -2.45
N LEU A 32 -5.14 4.69 -3.44
CA LEU A 32 -6.19 5.60 -3.95
C LEU A 32 -7.25 5.92 -2.88
N PRO A 33 -7.85 4.93 -2.19
CA PRO A 33 -8.78 5.19 -1.09
C PRO A 33 -8.12 5.98 0.05
N THR A 34 -6.84 5.73 0.31
CA THR A 34 -6.05 6.42 1.34
C THR A 34 -5.89 7.92 1.00
N ILE A 35 -5.56 8.24 -0.25
CA ILE A 35 -5.49 9.62 -0.76
C ILE A 35 -6.87 10.27 -0.70
N GLY A 36 -7.92 9.57 -1.16
CA GLY A 36 -9.29 10.08 -1.15
C GLY A 36 -9.75 10.44 0.26
N LEU A 37 -9.54 9.56 1.23
CA LEU A 37 -9.84 9.83 2.63
C LEU A 37 -9.03 11.02 3.16
N PHE A 38 -7.72 11.06 2.93
CA PHE A 38 -6.88 12.15 3.45
C PHE A 38 -7.16 13.52 2.83
N ALA A 39 -7.44 13.56 1.52
CA ALA A 39 -7.60 14.79 0.76
C ALA A 39 -9.03 15.34 0.77
N LEU A 40 -10.03 14.45 0.76
CA LEU A 40 -11.44 14.84 0.67
C LEU A 40 -12.14 14.89 2.03
N THR A 41 -11.43 14.52 3.11
CA THR A 41 -11.98 14.56 4.47
C THR A 41 -11.04 15.27 5.45
N GLY A 42 -11.59 15.69 6.59
CA GLY A 42 -10.80 16.24 7.70
C GLY A 42 -10.20 15.19 8.64
N LEU A 43 -10.13 13.92 8.21
CA LEU A 43 -9.64 12.84 9.06
C LEU A 43 -8.15 13.00 9.39
N SER A 44 -7.79 12.60 10.61
CA SER A 44 -6.39 12.58 11.03
C SER A 44 -5.60 11.46 10.34
N PRO A 45 -4.26 11.56 10.24
CA PRO A 45 -3.43 10.49 9.68
C PRO A 45 -3.67 9.12 10.34
N ALA A 46 -3.91 9.09 11.66
CA ALA A 46 -4.21 7.87 12.39
C ALA A 46 -5.56 7.25 11.98
N GLN A 47 -6.59 8.07 11.74
CA GLN A 47 -7.89 7.59 11.26
C GLN A 47 -7.79 7.03 9.84
N VAL A 48 -7.10 7.75 8.95
CA VAL A 48 -6.86 7.29 7.57
C VAL A 48 -6.08 5.97 7.57
N ALA A 49 -5.02 5.86 8.38
CA ALA A 49 -4.24 4.64 8.52
C ALA A 49 -5.09 3.48 9.06
N GLY A 50 -5.92 3.72 10.09
CA GLY A 50 -6.84 2.71 10.63
C GLY A 50 -7.82 2.19 9.57
N THR A 51 -8.43 3.07 8.79
CA THR A 51 -9.33 2.68 7.70
C THR A 51 -8.60 1.92 6.59
N ALA A 52 -7.38 2.35 6.24
CA ALA A 52 -6.55 1.66 5.26
C ALA A 52 -6.22 0.23 5.72
N ILE A 53 -5.90 0.01 7.00
CA ILE A 53 -5.62 -1.34 7.52
C ILE A 53 -6.83 -2.25 7.40
N VAL A 54 -8.01 -1.79 7.82
CA VAL A 54 -9.25 -2.58 7.73
C VAL A 54 -9.54 -2.98 6.29
N THR A 55 -9.41 -2.05 5.34
CA THR A 55 -9.64 -2.33 3.91
C THR A 55 -8.60 -3.28 3.32
N HIS A 56 -7.33 -3.16 3.72
CA HIS A 56 -6.27 -4.09 3.29
C HIS A 56 -6.46 -5.49 3.86
N VAL A 57 -6.87 -5.62 5.13
CA VAL A 57 -7.18 -6.93 5.74
C VAL A 57 -8.38 -7.58 5.04
N ALA A 58 -9.46 -6.82 4.80
CA ALA A 58 -10.63 -7.33 4.09
C ALA A 58 -10.25 -7.80 2.67
N THR A 59 -9.50 -6.98 1.93
CA THR A 59 -9.06 -7.32 0.56
C THR A 59 -8.09 -8.51 0.56
N GLY A 60 -7.17 -8.57 1.52
CA GLY A 60 -6.25 -9.69 1.70
C GLY A 60 -6.97 -11.00 2.02
N ALA A 61 -7.99 -10.96 2.86
CA ALA A 61 -8.81 -12.12 3.18
C ALA A 61 -9.62 -12.61 1.96
N LEU A 62 -10.26 -11.68 1.23
CA LEU A 62 -10.98 -11.98 -0.01
C LEU A 62 -10.05 -12.56 -1.09
N GLY A 63 -8.88 -11.93 -1.29
CA GLY A 63 -7.85 -12.41 -2.21
C GLY A 63 -7.36 -13.80 -1.83
N THR A 64 -7.00 -14.02 -0.56
CA THR A 64 -6.57 -15.33 -0.06
C THR A 64 -7.64 -16.40 -0.31
N THR A 65 -8.91 -16.08 -0.07
CA THR A 65 -10.02 -17.00 -0.33
C THR A 65 -10.14 -17.34 -1.81
N ALA A 66 -10.05 -16.34 -2.70
CA ALA A 66 -10.10 -16.53 -4.14
C ALA A 66 -8.93 -17.39 -4.66
N TYR A 67 -7.70 -17.06 -4.25
CA TYR A 67 -6.49 -17.78 -4.62
C TYR A 67 -6.40 -19.20 -4.02
N THR A 68 -7.06 -19.42 -2.87
CA THR A 68 -7.22 -20.77 -2.29
C THR A 68 -8.20 -21.60 -3.12
N ARG A 69 -9.34 -21.01 -3.50
CA ARG A 69 -10.37 -21.68 -4.31
C ARG A 69 -9.89 -21.96 -5.74
N SER A 70 -9.05 -21.09 -6.33
CA SER A 70 -8.45 -21.31 -7.65
C SER A 70 -7.35 -22.38 -7.65
N GLY A 71 -6.89 -22.82 -6.48
CA GLY A 71 -5.79 -23.77 -6.35
C GLY A 71 -4.40 -23.16 -6.56
N GLN A 72 -4.29 -21.88 -6.87
CA GLN A 72 -3.00 -21.21 -7.14
C GLN A 72 -2.08 -21.18 -5.90
N LEU A 73 -2.63 -21.17 -4.68
CA LEU A 73 -1.82 -21.28 -3.45
C LEU A 73 -1.27 -22.69 -3.18
N ARG A 74 -1.67 -23.70 -3.97
CA ARG A 74 -1.09 -25.05 -3.88
C ARG A 74 0.29 -25.11 -4.54
N GLU A 75 0.56 -24.20 -5.47
CA GLU A 75 1.85 -24.10 -6.13
C GLU A 75 2.92 -23.57 -5.14
N PRO A 76 4.03 -24.30 -4.92
CA PRO A 76 5.02 -23.95 -3.90
C PRO A 76 5.64 -22.56 -4.08
N ALA A 77 5.88 -22.14 -5.34
CA ALA A 77 6.44 -20.83 -5.65
C ALA A 77 5.48 -19.70 -5.29
N THR A 78 4.23 -19.79 -5.73
CA THR A 78 3.16 -18.82 -5.42
C THR A 78 2.91 -18.74 -3.92
N ARG A 79 2.86 -19.90 -3.23
CA ARG A 79 2.71 -19.95 -1.77
C ARG A 79 3.86 -19.27 -1.05
N ARG A 80 5.11 -19.50 -1.49
CA ARG A 80 6.30 -18.87 -0.89
C ARG A 80 6.26 -17.35 -1.03
N ILE A 81 5.92 -16.83 -2.20
CA ILE A 81 5.78 -15.39 -2.44
C ILE A 81 4.66 -14.81 -1.56
N ALA A 82 3.50 -15.47 -1.51
CA ALA A 82 2.39 -15.04 -0.67
C ALA A 82 2.76 -14.98 0.81
N LEU A 83 3.48 -15.98 1.33
CA LEU A 83 3.93 -16.01 2.73
C LEU A 83 4.97 -14.92 3.03
N ILE A 84 5.92 -14.67 2.13
CA ILE A 84 6.90 -13.58 2.29
C ILE A 84 6.16 -12.24 2.32
N LEU A 85 5.26 -11.99 1.37
CA LEU A 85 4.46 -10.78 1.32
C LEU A 85 3.62 -10.60 2.58
N ALA A 86 2.92 -11.65 3.02
CA ALA A 86 2.11 -11.63 4.25
C ALA A 86 2.97 -11.35 5.49
N GLY A 87 4.14 -12.00 5.62
CA GLY A 87 5.06 -11.78 6.74
C GLY A 87 5.62 -10.36 6.75
N THR A 88 6.03 -9.85 5.59
CA THR A 88 6.50 -8.46 5.48
C THR A 88 5.41 -7.44 5.78
N ALA A 89 4.16 -7.69 5.36
CA ALA A 89 3.02 -6.84 5.70
C ALA A 89 2.74 -6.88 7.20
N LEU A 90 2.76 -8.07 7.82
CA LEU A 90 2.51 -8.24 9.25
C LEU A 90 3.50 -7.46 10.13
N LEU A 91 4.76 -7.36 9.71
CA LEU A 91 5.78 -6.58 10.42
C LEU A 91 5.76 -5.10 10.01
N GLY A 92 5.61 -4.81 8.72
CA GLY A 92 5.65 -3.45 8.18
C GLY A 92 4.46 -2.60 8.59
N THR A 93 3.26 -3.17 8.70
CA THR A 93 2.05 -2.44 9.10
C THR A 93 2.15 -1.84 10.51
N PRO A 94 2.44 -2.60 11.59
CA PRO A 94 2.57 -2.01 12.91
C PRO A 94 3.70 -1.00 13.01
N LEU A 95 4.85 -1.25 12.35
CA LEU A 95 5.94 -0.29 12.29
C LEU A 95 5.53 1.02 11.58
N GLY A 96 4.78 0.90 10.47
CA GLY A 96 4.24 2.04 9.74
C GLY A 96 3.20 2.82 10.54
N VAL A 97 2.37 2.15 11.33
CA VAL A 97 1.39 2.78 12.24
C VAL A 97 2.12 3.55 13.34
N LEU A 98 3.09 2.93 14.01
CA LEU A 98 3.88 3.57 15.06
C LEU A 98 4.64 4.77 14.52
N ALA A 99 5.29 4.64 13.35
CA ALA A 99 5.90 5.76 12.67
C ALA A 99 4.87 6.85 12.34
N GLY A 100 3.70 6.48 11.82
CA GLY A 100 2.62 7.41 11.46
C GLY A 100 2.08 8.22 12.64
N THR A 101 2.12 7.69 13.86
CA THR A 101 1.73 8.46 15.07
C THR A 101 2.71 9.56 15.44
N ALA A 102 3.96 9.49 14.98
CA ALA A 102 4.99 10.49 15.25
C ALA A 102 5.10 11.56 14.15
N VAL A 103 4.29 11.47 13.09
CA VAL A 103 4.45 12.27 11.87
C VAL A 103 3.37 13.35 11.76
N SER A 104 3.77 14.59 11.47
CA SER A 104 2.85 15.70 11.24
C SER A 104 1.98 15.47 10.00
N ARG A 105 0.80 16.09 9.92
CA ARG A 105 -0.09 15.97 8.74
C ARG A 105 0.62 16.33 7.43
N HIS A 106 1.50 17.33 7.46
CA HIS A 106 2.26 17.76 6.29
C HIS A 106 3.33 16.74 5.89
N ALA A 107 4.10 16.23 6.85
CA ALA A 107 5.09 15.19 6.58
C ALA A 107 4.43 13.89 6.07
N PHE A 108 3.27 13.52 6.61
CA PHE A 108 2.48 12.40 6.10
C PHE A 108 2.08 12.61 4.64
N ALA A 109 1.61 13.81 4.27
CA ALA A 109 1.24 14.13 2.90
C ALA A 109 2.42 14.02 1.93
N VAL A 110 3.60 14.54 2.32
CA VAL A 110 4.83 14.45 1.52
C VAL A 110 5.25 12.99 1.33
N VAL A 111 5.31 12.21 2.41
CA VAL A 111 5.68 10.79 2.35
C VAL A 111 4.69 10.00 1.48
N LEU A 112 3.38 10.20 1.69
CA LEU A 112 2.34 9.55 0.89
C LEU A 112 2.50 9.90 -0.58
N GLY A 113 2.73 11.18 -0.91
CA GLY A 113 2.95 11.63 -2.28
C GLY A 113 4.18 10.98 -2.93
N LEU A 114 5.31 10.93 -2.23
CA LEU A 114 6.54 10.30 -2.72
C LEU A 114 6.35 8.79 -2.97
N VAL A 115 5.72 8.08 -2.04
CA VAL A 115 5.45 6.64 -2.17
C VAL A 115 4.52 6.36 -3.35
N VAL A 116 3.48 7.17 -3.52
CA VAL A 116 2.54 7.05 -4.64
C VAL A 116 3.24 7.34 -5.97
N ALA A 117 4.05 8.39 -6.04
CA ALA A 117 4.83 8.72 -7.25
C ALA A 117 5.81 7.59 -7.61
N ALA A 118 6.51 7.03 -6.62
CA ALA A 118 7.41 5.91 -6.82
C ALA A 118 6.67 4.65 -7.30
N ALA A 119 5.53 4.31 -6.68
CA ALA A 119 4.71 3.18 -7.09
C ALA A 119 4.18 3.35 -8.52
N ALA A 120 3.67 4.55 -8.86
CA ALA A 120 3.20 4.87 -10.20
C ALA A 120 4.34 4.79 -11.23
N GLY A 121 5.51 5.35 -10.91
CA GLY A 121 6.70 5.27 -11.75
C GLY A 121 7.16 3.84 -11.98
N LEU A 122 7.14 2.99 -10.94
CA LEU A 122 7.51 1.58 -11.03
C LEU A 122 6.52 0.79 -11.91
N VAL A 123 5.22 1.00 -11.72
CA VAL A 123 4.17 0.36 -12.55
C VAL A 123 4.31 0.80 -14.01
N TRP A 124 4.54 2.09 -14.24
CA TRP A 124 4.76 2.63 -15.58
C TRP A 124 6.00 2.07 -16.26
N TRP A 125 7.13 2.00 -15.54
CA TRP A 125 8.36 1.41 -16.03
C TRP A 125 8.21 -0.07 -16.36
N ARG A 126 7.52 -0.83 -15.51
CA ARG A 126 7.17 -2.23 -15.75
C ARG A 126 6.30 -2.39 -17.00
N ALA A 127 5.26 -1.55 -17.15
CA ALA A 127 4.35 -1.60 -18.30
C ALA A 127 5.08 -1.32 -19.64
N ARG A 128 6.15 -0.52 -19.59
CA ARG A 128 6.97 -0.19 -20.77
C ARG A 128 8.11 -1.17 -21.05
N SER A 129 8.30 -2.19 -20.23
CA SER A 129 9.38 -3.17 -20.38
C SER A 129 8.82 -4.54 -20.76
N PRO A 130 8.78 -4.91 -22.06
CA PRO A 130 8.28 -6.22 -22.52
C PRO A 130 9.12 -7.40 -22.00
N HIS A 131 10.33 -7.15 -21.51
CA HIS A 131 11.29 -8.16 -21.04
C HIS A 131 11.25 -8.45 -19.53
N ALA A 132 10.31 -7.88 -18.78
CA ALA A 132 10.18 -8.13 -17.33
C ALA A 132 9.73 -9.57 -16.96
N ALA A 133 9.50 -10.43 -17.96
CA ALA A 133 9.29 -11.87 -17.76
C ALA A 133 10.58 -12.63 -17.35
N LEU A 134 11.77 -12.02 -17.45
CA LEU A 134 13.04 -12.68 -17.12
C LEU A 134 13.45 -12.62 -15.62
N LEU A 135 12.67 -11.94 -14.76
CA LEU A 135 12.90 -11.96 -13.30
C LEU A 135 11.95 -12.95 -12.61
N LEU A 136 12.04 -14.23 -12.98
CA LEU A 136 11.35 -15.33 -12.28
C LEU A 136 11.89 -15.57 -10.85
N ASN A 137 13.00 -14.93 -10.48
CA ASN A 137 13.58 -14.96 -9.14
C ASN A 137 14.27 -13.63 -8.80
N PRO A 138 13.56 -12.58 -8.36
CA PRO A 138 14.22 -11.42 -7.79
C PRO A 138 15.04 -11.88 -6.57
N PRO A 139 16.36 -11.61 -6.52
CA PRO A 139 17.18 -12.08 -5.43
C PRO A 139 16.70 -11.46 -4.12
N THR A 140 16.54 -12.28 -3.09
CA THR A 140 16.03 -11.88 -1.76
C THR A 140 16.78 -10.65 -1.21
N SER A 141 18.06 -10.52 -1.53
CA SER A 141 18.89 -9.36 -1.18
C SER A 141 18.38 -8.04 -1.77
N LEU A 142 17.82 -8.03 -2.98
CA LEU A 142 17.24 -6.84 -3.59
C LEU A 142 15.96 -6.41 -2.85
N ILE A 143 15.13 -7.37 -2.47
CA ILE A 143 13.89 -7.11 -1.72
C ILE A 143 14.22 -6.58 -0.32
N VAL A 144 15.21 -7.17 0.35
CA VAL A 144 15.69 -6.72 1.67
C VAL A 144 16.36 -5.35 1.57
N ALA A 145 17.16 -5.09 0.52
CA ALA A 145 17.81 -3.80 0.31
C ALA A 145 16.79 -2.68 0.03
N LEU A 146 15.76 -2.96 -0.77
CA LEU A 146 14.66 -2.02 -1.01
C LEU A 146 13.87 -1.75 0.28
N GLY A 147 13.57 -2.80 1.06
CA GLY A 147 12.91 -2.66 2.36
C GLY A 147 13.71 -1.81 3.34
N LEU A 148 15.01 -2.09 3.47
CA LEU A 148 15.92 -1.34 4.34
C LEU A 148 16.13 0.11 3.87
N GLY A 149 16.26 0.34 2.57
CA GLY A 149 16.43 1.68 2.00
C GLY A 149 15.22 2.59 2.26
N VAL A 150 14.00 2.03 2.21
CA VAL A 150 12.80 2.77 2.59
C VAL A 150 12.79 3.08 4.10
N SER A 151 13.24 2.14 4.94
CA SER A 151 13.32 2.36 6.40
C SER A 151 14.35 3.42 6.78
N THR A 152 15.52 3.46 6.14
CA THR A 152 16.56 4.47 6.44
C THR A 152 16.20 5.86 5.92
N LEU A 153 15.50 5.95 4.79
CA LEU A 153 14.98 7.23 4.28
C LEU A 153 13.95 7.84 5.25
N MET A 154 13.10 7.00 5.87
CA MET A 154 12.20 7.45 6.94
C MET A 154 12.95 7.89 8.20
N ALA A 155 13.99 7.16 8.60
CA ALA A 155 14.81 7.52 9.76
C ALA A 155 15.58 8.84 9.56
N HIS A 156 16.03 9.14 8.34
CA HIS A 156 16.78 10.37 8.08
C HIS A 156 15.89 11.62 7.94
N SER A 157 14.62 11.46 7.56
CA SER A 157 13.64 12.56 7.51
C SER A 157 13.26 13.12 8.89
N ALA A 158 13.53 12.37 9.97
CA ALA A 158 13.26 12.78 11.35
C ALA A 158 14.31 13.73 11.95
N SER A 159 15.46 13.95 11.29
CA SER A 159 16.50 14.85 11.81
C SER A 159 16.32 16.32 11.43
N TRP A 160 15.30 16.67 10.64
CA TRP A 160 15.01 18.04 10.22
C TRP A 160 13.99 18.78 11.11
N TYR A 161 13.67 18.21 12.29
CA TYR A 161 12.79 18.81 13.30
C TYR A 161 13.55 19.04 14.63
N ARG A 162 14.75 19.62 14.57
CA ARG A 162 15.31 20.41 15.66
C ARG A 162 15.69 21.78 15.14
#